data_AF-A0A1G0DVG7-F1
#
_entry.id   AF-A0A1G0DVG7-F1
#
_cell.length_a   1.000
_cell.length_b   1.000
_cell.length_c   1.000
_cell.angle_alpha   90.00
_cell.angle_beta   90.00
_cell.angle_gamma   90.00
#
_symmetry.space_group_name_H-M   'P 1'
#
loop_
_entity.id
_entity.type
_entity.pdbx_description
1 polymer ?
#
loop_
_entity_poly.entity_id
_entity_poly.type
_entity_poly.pdbx_seq_one_letter_code
_entity_poly.pdbx_strand_id
1 'polypeptide(L)'
;MLQAIDDYQSKSLGISQLISDLEGLHNFLDHPDENWINNFYQYWMPLEEIYAVALDRKQSEFDEHSQTIIGQSLGKLKELIVSKLPR
;
A
#
# COMPACT_ATOMS: atom_id res chain seq x y z
N MET A 1 5.85 -2.63 -8.75
CA MET A 1 5.37 -2.62 -7.34
C MET A 1 6.28 -1.85 -6.43
N LEU A 2 7.55 -2.23 -6.26
CA LEU A 2 8.53 -1.38 -5.58
C LEU A 2 8.60 0.02 -6.22
N GLN A 3 8.62 0.06 -7.56
CA GLN A 3 8.54 1.31 -8.31
C GLN A 3 7.26 2.12 -8.02
N ALA A 4 6.09 1.49 -7.86
CA ALA A 4 4.85 2.21 -7.58
C ALA A 4 4.86 2.85 -6.18
N ILE A 5 5.46 2.17 -5.19
CA ILE A 5 5.70 2.74 -3.86
C ILE A 5 6.64 3.96 -3.97
N ASP A 6 7.73 3.83 -4.72
CA ASP A 6 8.69 4.92 -4.93
C ASP A 6 8.05 6.09 -5.70
N ASP A 7 7.23 5.81 -6.70
CA ASP A 7 6.48 6.80 -7.49
C ASP A 7 5.50 7.57 -6.62
N TYR A 8 4.77 6.88 -5.73
CA TYR A 8 3.91 7.54 -4.74
C TYR A 8 4.70 8.45 -3.80
N GLN A 9 5.83 7.97 -3.28
CA GLN A 9 6.70 8.77 -2.41
C GLN A 9 7.26 10.00 -3.12
N SER A 10 7.51 9.91 -4.43
CA SER A 10 7.93 11.02 -5.28
C SER A 10 6.79 11.93 -5.74
N LYS A 11 5.55 11.64 -5.34
CA LYS A 11 4.31 12.33 -5.75
C LYS A 11 3.98 12.23 -7.25
N SER A 12 4.57 11.27 -7.96
CA SER A 12 4.26 11.00 -9.37
C SER A 12 3.07 10.03 -9.53
N LEU A 13 2.68 9.33 -8.45
CA LEU A 13 1.54 8.42 -8.38
C LEU A 13 0.58 8.84 -7.26
N GLY A 14 -0.72 8.80 -7.51
CA GLY A 14 -1.75 9.02 -6.48
C GLY A 14 -1.99 7.77 -5.63
N ILE A 15 -2.45 7.95 -4.39
CA ILE A 15 -2.68 6.83 -3.45
C ILE A 15 -3.70 5.81 -3.99
N SER A 16 -4.73 6.27 -4.73
CA SER A 16 -5.73 5.40 -5.33
C SER A 16 -5.11 4.39 -6.30
N GLN A 17 -4.19 4.87 -7.15
CA GLN A 17 -3.53 4.00 -8.11
C GLN A 17 -2.58 3.04 -7.39
N LEU A 18 -1.87 3.51 -6.37
CA LEU A 18 -1.01 2.65 -5.56
C LEU A 18 -1.79 1.51 -4.88
N ILE A 19 -2.96 1.81 -4.31
CA ILE A 19 -3.82 0.81 -3.66
C ILE A 19 -4.22 -0.27 -4.65
N SER A 20 -4.73 0.12 -5.82
CA SER A 20 -5.14 -0.82 -6.87
C SER A 20 -3.97 -1.64 -7.42
N ASP A 21 -2.81 -1.02 -7.60
CA ASP A 21 -1.58 -1.69 -8.03
C ASP A 21 -1.14 -2.76 -7.04
N LEU A 22 -1.17 -2.45 -5.73
CA LEU A 22 -0.83 -3.39 -4.66
C LEU A 22 -1.83 -4.55 -4.57
N GLU A 23 -3.13 -4.27 -4.69
CA GLU A 23 -4.16 -5.32 -4.74
C GLU A 23 -3.95 -6.25 -5.95
N GLY A 24 -3.62 -5.67 -7.11
CA GLY A 24 -3.27 -6.42 -8.31
C GLY A 24 -2.08 -7.36 -8.10
N LEU A 25 -1.06 -6.92 -7.38
CA LEU A 25 0.07 -7.79 -7.00
C LEU A 25 -0.40 -8.97 -6.16
N HIS A 26 -1.18 -8.73 -5.11
CA HIS A 26 -1.69 -9.79 -4.25
C HIS A 26 -2.44 -10.85 -5.07
N ASN A 27 -3.30 -10.41 -5.98
CA ASN A 27 -4.09 -11.30 -6.83
C ASN A 27 -3.26 -12.05 -7.90
N PHE A 28 -2.08 -11.53 -8.26
CA PHE A 28 -1.19 -12.15 -9.24
C PHE A 28 -0.26 -13.21 -8.63
N LEU A 29 -0.02 -13.16 -7.32
CA LEU A 29 0.81 -14.14 -6.64
C LEU A 29 0.13 -15.51 -6.66
N ASP A 30 0.77 -16.49 -7.28
CA ASP A 30 0.29 -17.86 -7.32
C ASP A 30 0.58 -18.56 -5.98
N HIS A 31 -0.47 -18.79 -5.19
CA HIS A 31 -0.43 -19.49 -3.89
C HIS A 31 0.53 -18.89 -2.84
N PRO A 32 0.44 -17.58 -2.50
CA PRO A 32 1.18 -17.03 -1.37
C PRO A 32 0.76 -17.73 -0.07
N ASP A 33 1.70 -17.92 0.86
CA ASP A 33 1.37 -18.51 2.15
C ASP A 33 0.45 -17.58 2.97
N GLU A 34 -0.40 -18.19 3.81
CA GLU A 34 -1.41 -17.49 4.59
C GLU A 34 -0.82 -16.39 5.50
N ASN A 35 0.38 -16.61 6.04
CA ASN A 35 1.04 -15.59 6.86
C ASN A 35 1.43 -14.36 6.02
N TRP A 36 1.91 -14.57 4.79
CA TRP A 36 2.21 -13.47 3.89
C TRP A 36 0.96 -12.68 3.51
N ILE A 37 -0.14 -13.38 3.20
CA ILE A 37 -1.44 -12.76 2.89
C ILE A 37 -1.92 -11.90 4.07
N ASN A 38 -1.91 -12.46 5.28
CA ASN A 38 -2.33 -11.75 6.49
C ASN A 38 -1.47 -10.51 6.75
N ASN A 39 -0.15 -10.64 6.61
CA ASN A 39 0.77 -9.51 6.74
C ASN A 39 0.53 -8.45 5.65
N PHE A 40 0.24 -8.86 4.42
CA PHE A 40 -0.05 -7.94 3.33
C PHE A 40 -1.29 -7.10 3.65
N TYR A 41 -2.41 -7.75 3.99
CA TYR A 41 -3.65 -7.05 4.33
C TYR A 41 -3.52 -6.16 5.56
N GLN A 42 -2.74 -6.58 6.57
CA GLN A 42 -2.48 -5.76 7.77
C GLN A 42 -1.89 -4.38 7.43
N TYR A 43 -1.07 -4.27 6.38
CA TYR A 43 -0.44 -3.01 5.99
C TYR A 43 -1.13 -2.32 4.82
N TRP A 44 -1.82 -3.07 3.95
CA TRP A 44 -2.57 -2.52 2.82
C TRP A 44 -3.91 -1.90 3.24
N MET A 45 -4.67 -2.55 4.14
CA MET A 45 -6.01 -2.10 4.54
C MET A 45 -6.04 -0.68 5.14
N PRO A 46 -5.06 -0.25 5.97
CA PRO A 46 -5.01 1.14 6.44
C PRO A 46 -4.90 2.17 5.31
N LEU A 47 -4.28 1.82 4.18
CA LEU A 47 -4.20 2.71 3.01
C LEU A 47 -5.58 2.91 2.38
N GLU A 48 -6.32 1.80 2.22
CA GLU A 48 -7.70 1.83 1.73
C GLU A 48 -8.61 2.65 2.63
N GLU A 49 -8.56 2.41 3.94
CA GLU A 49 -9.40 3.12 4.90
C GLU A 49 -9.14 4.63 4.89
N ILE A 50 -7.86 5.03 4.92
CA ILE A 50 -7.47 6.45 4.86
C ILE A 50 -7.97 7.08 3.56
N TYR A 51 -7.80 6.39 2.44
CA TYR A 51 -8.25 6.90 1.14
C TYR A 51 -9.78 7.00 1.07
N ALA A 52 -10.50 5.98 1.53
CA ALA A 52 -11.97 5.97 1.57
C ALA A 52 -12.53 7.10 2.45
N VAL A 53 -11.93 7.34 3.62
CA VAL A 53 -12.30 8.45 4.51
C VAL A 53 -12.03 9.80 3.86
N ALA A 54 -10.90 9.97 3.18
CA ALA A 54 -10.58 11.21 2.47
C ALA A 54 -11.56 11.48 1.32
N LEU A 55 -11.97 10.45 0.58
CA LEU A 55 -12.99 10.54 -0.47
C LEU A 55 -14.35 10.97 0.10
N ASP A 56 -14.80 10.33 1.17
CA ASP A 56 -16.07 10.66 1.85
C ASP A 56 -16.09 12.12 2.33
N ARG A 57 -14.97 12.56 2.91
CA ARG A 57 -14.80 13.93 3.42
C ARG A 57 -14.43 14.97 2.35
N LYS A 58 -14.27 14.57 1.08
CA LYS A 58 -13.78 15.41 -0.02
C LYS A 58 -12.46 16.12 0.30
N GLN A 59 -11.58 15.44 1.04
CA GLN A 59 -10.25 15.94 1.39
C GLN A 59 -9.28 15.65 0.25
N SER A 60 -8.52 16.66 -0.16
CA SER A 60 -7.44 16.53 -1.15
C SER A 60 -6.08 16.24 -0.52
N GLU A 61 -5.97 16.36 0.81
CA GLU A 61 -4.74 16.23 1.57
C GLU A 61 -4.97 15.36 2.79
N PHE A 62 -3.92 14.60 3.16
CA PHE A 62 -3.91 13.77 4.36
C PHE A 62 -3.31 14.55 5.52
N ASP A 63 -3.90 14.43 6.70
CA ASP A 63 -3.33 14.98 7.93
C ASP A 63 -2.04 14.23 8.33
N GLU A 64 -1.28 14.80 9.28
CA GLU A 64 0.00 14.25 9.72
C GLU A 64 -0.12 12.82 10.25
N HIS A 65 -1.24 12.50 10.91
CA HIS A 65 -1.51 11.17 11.44
C HIS A 65 -1.68 10.14 10.31
N SER A 66 -2.51 10.47 9.32
CA SER A 66 -2.75 9.65 8.12
C SER A 66 -1.47 9.48 7.31
N GLN A 67 -0.69 10.57 7.11
CA GLN A 67 0.60 10.50 6.43
C GLN A 67 1.59 9.57 7.15
N THR A 68 1.60 9.59 8.50
CA THR A 68 2.44 8.71 9.30
C THR A 68 2.06 7.24 9.11
N ILE A 69 0.77 6.92 9.15
CA ILE A 69 0.27 5.55 8.93
C ILE A 69 0.62 5.10 7.51
N ILE A 70 0.37 5.94 6.50
CA ILE A 70 0.73 5.63 5.11
C ILE A 70 2.22 5.31 5.00
N GLY A 71 3.09 6.16 5.56
CA GLY A 71 4.53 5.94 5.53
C GLY A 71 4.96 4.60 6.17
N GLN A 72 4.39 4.27 7.33
CA GLN A 72 4.68 3.00 8.04
C GLN A 72 4.19 1.79 7.24
N SER A 73 2.95 1.84 6.74
CA SER A 73 2.36 0.80 5.90
C SER A 73 3.18 0.54 4.64
N LEU A 74 3.60 1.60 3.94
CA LEU A 74 4.40 1.46 2.73
C LEU A 74 5.80 0.90 3.01
N GLY A 75 6.43 1.30 4.11
CA GLY A 75 7.69 0.70 4.55
C GLY A 75 7.57 -0.81 4.75
N LYS A 76 6.51 -1.25 5.45
CA LYS A 76 6.26 -2.67 5.73
C LYS A 76 5.87 -3.46 4.49
N LEU A 77 5.05 -2.89 3.61
CA LEU A 77 4.72 -3.49 2.31
C LEU A 77 5.97 -3.65 1.45
N LYS A 78 6.88 -2.67 1.44
CA LYS A 78 8.15 -2.76 0.71
C LYS A 78 9.01 -3.92 1.22
N GLU A 79 9.19 -4.05 2.53
CA GLU A 79 9.90 -5.18 3.15
C GLU A 79 9.25 -6.53 2.78
N LEU A 80 7.92 -6.61 2.86
CA LEU A 80 7.15 -7.82 2.61
C LEU A 80 7.23 -8.25 1.14
N ILE A 81 7.16 -7.32 0.20
CA ILE A 81 7.29 -7.58 -1.24
C ILE A 81 8.70 -8.05 -1.58
N VAL A 82 9.74 -7.39 -1.04
CA VAL A 82 11.14 -7.80 -1.25
C VAL A 82 11.38 -9.21 -0.75
N SER A 83 10.74 -9.63 0.36
CA SER A 83 10.89 -10.98 0.90
C SER A 83 10.41 -12.10 -0.04
N LYS A 84 9.58 -11.78 -1.05
CA LYS A 84 9.05 -12.72 -2.04
C LYS A 84 9.75 -12.69 -3.39
N LEU A 85 10.62 -11.71 -3.64
CA LEU A 85 11.39 -11.69 -4.88
C LEU A 85 12.57 -12.68 -4.79
N PRO A 86 12.78 -13.53 -5.80
CA PRO A 86 13.97 -14.37 -5.86
C PRO A 86 15.22 -13.47 -5.86
N ARG A 87 16.23 -13.85 -5.08
CA ARG A 87 17.55 -13.18 -5.08
C ARG A 87 18.33 -13.44 -6.37
#